data_AF-A0A940RR55-F1
#
_entry.id   AF-A0A940RR55-F1
#
_cell.length_a   1.000
_cell.length_b   1.000
_cell.length_c   1.000
_cell.angle_alpha   90.00
_cell.angle_beta   90.00
_cell.angle_gamma   90.00
#
_symmetry.space_group_name_H-M   'P 1'
#
loop_
_entity.id
_entity.type
_entity.pdbx_description
1 polymer ?
#
loop_
_entity_poly.entity_id
_entity_poly.type
_entity_poly.pdbx_seq_one_letter_code
_entity_poly.pdbx_strand_id
1 'polypeptide(L)'
;MGTRSAETDALSEILRVVQMSGAFFVNARFSAPWCYQSPKAALAAPWLAPSAEQIVIFHLVTEGDCLVEMEGHAPLRVHTGDVVLFPTGCAHRMASDAGLAPSRRPADLEKLLSARPQRLAYGGSNGSD
;
A
#
# COMPACT_ATOMS: atom_id res chain seq x y z
N MET A 1 2.14 -52.19 2.17
CA MET A 1 1.60 -51.93 0.82
C MET A 1 0.71 -50.69 0.91
N GLY A 2 1.10 -49.60 0.25
CA GLY A 2 0.43 -48.30 0.35
C GLY A 2 1.39 -47.15 0.04
N THR A 3 1.96 -47.16 -1.15
CA THR A 3 2.74 -46.05 -1.72
C THR A 3 1.83 -44.84 -1.88
N ARG A 4 2.07 -43.76 -1.13
CA ARG A 4 1.54 -42.42 -1.47
C ARG A 4 2.64 -41.63 -2.15
N SER A 5 2.43 -41.39 -3.44
CA SER A 5 3.31 -40.68 -4.35
C SER A 5 3.55 -39.25 -3.91
N ALA A 6 4.76 -38.77 -4.24
CA ALA A 6 5.19 -37.39 -4.14
C ALA A 6 4.36 -36.50 -5.08
N GLU A 7 3.35 -35.83 -4.56
CA GLU A 7 3.05 -34.47 -4.96
C GLU A 7 3.78 -33.57 -3.98
N THR A 8 5.05 -33.28 -4.28
CA THR A 8 5.66 -32.07 -3.78
C THR A 8 4.74 -30.94 -4.25
N ASP A 9 4.00 -30.39 -3.31
CA ASP A 9 3.00 -29.35 -3.53
C ASP A 9 3.62 -28.24 -4.40
N ALA A 10 3.23 -28.18 -5.67
CA ALA A 10 3.75 -27.22 -6.63
C ALA A 10 3.49 -25.78 -6.17
N LEU A 11 2.43 -25.56 -5.40
CA LEU A 11 2.17 -24.28 -4.75
C LEU A 11 3.21 -24.01 -3.65
N SER A 12 3.56 -25.01 -2.84
CA SER A 12 4.66 -24.90 -1.86
C SER A 12 6.04 -24.70 -2.52
N GLU A 13 6.32 -25.25 -3.71
CA GLU A 13 7.57 -24.93 -4.42
C GLU A 13 7.58 -23.51 -4.98
N ILE A 14 6.47 -23.04 -5.55
CA ILE A 14 6.34 -21.65 -6.01
C ILE A 14 6.48 -20.68 -4.82
N LEU A 15 5.83 -20.97 -3.69
CA LEU A 15 5.95 -20.17 -2.47
C LEU A 15 7.34 -20.28 -1.82
N ARG A 16 8.10 -21.35 -2.07
CA ARG A 16 9.51 -21.47 -1.64
C ARG A 16 10.43 -20.49 -2.39
N VAL A 17 10.02 -20.06 -3.58
CA VAL A 17 10.74 -19.07 -4.40
C VAL A 17 10.37 -17.64 -4.01
N VAL A 18 9.16 -17.41 -3.47
CA VAL A 18 8.74 -16.09 -2.97
C VAL A 18 9.13 -15.94 -1.49
N GLN A 19 10.37 -15.54 -1.24
CA GLN A 19 10.78 -15.12 0.10
C GLN A 19 10.32 -13.69 0.37
N MET A 20 9.43 -13.51 1.35
CA MET A 20 9.12 -12.18 1.87
C MET A 20 10.30 -11.67 2.70
N SER A 21 11.19 -10.90 2.08
CA SER A 21 12.36 -10.31 2.75
C SER A 21 11.97 -9.03 3.52
N GLY A 22 11.20 -9.20 4.60
CA GLY A 22 10.81 -8.11 5.50
C GLY A 22 9.50 -7.41 5.14
N ALA A 23 9.08 -6.51 6.03
CA ALA A 23 7.85 -5.73 5.88
C ALA A 23 8.01 -4.36 6.55
N PHE A 24 7.41 -3.35 5.95
CA PHE A 24 7.33 -1.99 6.48
C PHE A 24 5.87 -1.67 6.77
N PHE A 25 5.55 -1.44 8.04
CA PHE A 25 4.19 -1.15 8.49
C PHE A 25 4.10 0.28 9.01
N VAL A 26 3.06 1.00 8.58
CA VAL A 26 2.73 2.33 9.08
C VAL A 26 1.30 2.29 9.59
N ASN A 27 1.10 2.65 10.85
CA ASN A 27 -0.22 2.96 11.36
C ASN A 27 -0.54 4.43 11.02
N ALA A 28 -1.43 4.66 10.07
CA ALA A 28 -1.72 5.98 9.54
C ALA A 28 -3.14 6.44 9.88
N ARG A 29 -3.27 7.65 10.42
CA ARG A 29 -4.54 8.32 10.69
C ARG A 29 -4.75 9.45 9.69
N PHE A 30 -5.82 9.35 8.92
CA PHE A 30 -6.20 10.33 7.92
C PHE A 30 -7.45 11.10 8.36
N SER A 31 -7.38 12.43 8.39
CA SER A 31 -8.50 13.31 8.76
C SER A 31 -9.04 14.03 7.53
N ALA A 32 -10.34 14.01 7.30
CA ALA A 32 -10.92 14.66 6.12
C ALA A 32 -10.80 16.21 6.18
N PRO A 33 -10.67 16.91 5.04
CA PRO A 33 -10.43 16.34 3.71
C PRO A 33 -8.99 15.83 3.57
N TRP A 34 -8.81 14.73 2.84
CA TRP A 34 -7.49 14.22 2.51
C TRP A 34 -7.48 13.50 1.16
N CYS A 35 -6.34 13.58 0.46
CA CYS A 35 -6.06 12.78 -0.72
C CYS A 35 -4.54 12.62 -0.83
N TYR A 36 -4.06 11.39 -1.02
CA TYR A 36 -2.64 11.16 -1.31
C TYR A 36 -2.47 10.29 -2.57
N GLN A 37 -1.34 10.48 -3.23
CA GLN A 37 -0.92 9.68 -4.38
C GLN A 37 0.22 8.75 -3.95
N SER A 38 -0.01 7.46 -4.05
CA SER A 38 1.06 6.47 -3.99
C SER A 38 1.71 6.31 -5.37
N PRO A 39 3.03 6.45 -5.51
CA PRO A 39 3.72 6.14 -6.77
C PRO A 39 3.75 4.62 -7.00
N LYS A 40 4.16 4.20 -8.22
CA LYS A 40 4.49 2.79 -8.45
C LYS A 40 5.60 2.38 -7.48
N ALA A 41 5.46 1.24 -6.82
CA ALA A 41 6.40 0.79 -5.80
C ALA A 41 7.83 0.64 -6.33
N ALA A 42 8.00 0.33 -7.61
CA ALA A 42 9.31 0.29 -8.27
C ALA A 42 10.09 1.62 -8.18
N LEU A 43 9.38 2.76 -8.16
CA LEU A 43 10.01 4.08 -7.95
C LEU A 43 10.41 4.30 -6.48
N ALA A 44 9.77 3.59 -5.57
CA ALA A 44 10.03 3.67 -4.14
C ALA A 44 11.02 2.62 -3.63
N ALA A 45 11.21 1.54 -4.37
CA ALA A 45 12.06 0.41 -3.98
C ALA A 45 13.50 0.81 -3.60
N PRO A 46 14.20 1.69 -4.34
CA PRO A 46 15.58 2.05 -4.03
C PRO A 46 15.80 2.63 -2.64
N TRP A 47 14.79 3.23 -2.02
CA TRP A 47 14.88 3.88 -0.71
C TRP A 47 13.96 3.26 0.36
N LEU A 48 12.91 2.51 -0.04
CA LEU A 48 12.09 1.73 0.91
C LEU A 48 12.68 0.36 1.22
N ALA A 49 13.11 -0.38 0.20
CA ALA A 49 13.57 -1.76 0.31
C ALA A 49 14.56 -2.06 -0.83
N PRO A 50 15.82 -1.58 -0.72
CA PRO A 50 16.78 -1.62 -1.83
C PRO A 50 17.11 -3.04 -2.34
N SER A 51 16.90 -4.05 -1.49
CA SER A 51 17.13 -5.46 -1.80
C SER A 51 15.88 -6.21 -2.25
N ALA A 52 14.72 -5.55 -2.33
CA ALA A 52 13.47 -6.21 -2.70
C ALA A 52 13.36 -6.33 -4.23
N GLU A 53 13.12 -7.56 -4.70
CA GLU A 53 12.80 -7.81 -6.12
C GLU A 53 11.40 -7.30 -6.48
N GLN A 54 10.47 -7.33 -5.52
CA GLN A 54 9.11 -6.84 -5.67
C GLN A 54 8.60 -6.27 -4.34
N ILE A 55 7.84 -5.18 -4.43
CA ILE A 55 7.15 -4.60 -3.28
C ILE A 55 5.65 -4.79 -3.48
N VAL A 56 5.05 -5.50 -2.53
CA VAL A 56 3.60 -5.61 -2.38
C VAL A 56 3.14 -4.46 -1.48
N ILE A 57 2.20 -3.66 -1.96
CA ILE A 57 1.55 -2.64 -1.12
C ILE A 57 0.21 -3.22 -0.67
N PHE A 58 -0.12 -3.08 0.61
CA PHE A 58 -1.47 -3.30 1.07
C PHE A 58 -1.90 -2.21 2.05
N HIS A 59 -3.20 -1.94 2.08
CA HIS A 59 -3.83 -1.07 3.06
C HIS A 59 -4.90 -1.86 3.79
N LEU A 60 -4.79 -1.93 5.11
CA LEU A 60 -5.86 -2.41 5.99
C LEU A 60 -6.60 -1.19 6.54
N VAL A 61 -7.90 -1.10 6.27
CA VAL A 61 -8.73 -0.02 6.83
C VAL A 61 -9.24 -0.47 8.18
N THR A 62 -8.65 0.06 9.25
CA THR A 62 -9.05 -0.30 10.63
C THR A 62 -10.24 0.50 11.13
N GLU A 63 -10.43 1.73 10.63
CA GLU A 63 -11.52 2.64 11.00
C GLU A 63 -11.82 3.60 9.84
N GLY A 64 -13.10 3.93 9.65
CA GLY A 64 -13.58 4.85 8.62
C GLY A 64 -13.71 4.21 7.23
N ASP A 65 -13.98 5.06 6.24
CA ASP A 65 -14.17 4.69 4.84
C ASP A 65 -13.34 5.62 3.95
N CYS A 66 -12.96 5.12 2.76
CA CYS A 66 -12.25 5.92 1.77
C CYS A 66 -12.51 5.44 0.34
N LEU A 67 -11.98 6.18 -0.62
CA LEU A 67 -11.92 5.77 -2.02
C LEU A 67 -10.50 5.37 -2.39
N VAL A 68 -10.37 4.31 -3.19
CA VAL A 68 -9.17 3.94 -3.92
C VAL A 68 -9.42 4.18 -5.41
N GLU A 69 -8.53 4.90 -6.06
CA GLU A 69 -8.60 5.19 -7.49
C GLU A 69 -7.32 4.71 -8.19
N MET A 70 -7.51 4.05 -9.33
CA MET A 70 -6.44 3.59 -10.20
C MET A 70 -6.76 3.97 -11.65
N GLU A 71 -5.71 4.24 -12.43
CA GLU A 71 -5.87 4.52 -13.85
C GLU A 71 -6.56 3.34 -14.56
N GLY A 72 -7.55 3.65 -15.39
CA GLY A 72 -8.31 2.66 -16.16
C GLY A 72 -9.32 1.84 -15.35
N HIS A 73 -9.53 2.15 -14.07
CA HIS A 73 -10.47 1.42 -13.20
C HIS A 73 -11.51 2.37 -12.60
N ALA A 74 -12.72 1.85 -12.34
CA ALA A 74 -13.71 2.59 -11.58
C ALA A 74 -13.22 2.80 -10.12
N PRO A 75 -13.53 3.96 -9.49
CA PRO A 75 -13.22 4.18 -8.09
C PRO A 75 -13.83 3.08 -7.21
N LEU A 76 -13.01 2.55 -6.30
CA LEU A 76 -13.42 1.53 -5.33
C LEU A 76 -13.66 2.19 -3.98
N ARG A 77 -14.88 2.04 -3.44
CA ARG A 77 -15.16 2.36 -2.04
C ARG A 77 -14.61 1.25 -1.16
N VAL A 78 -13.88 1.65 -0.13
CA VAL A 78 -13.22 0.74 0.81
C VAL A 78 -13.70 1.08 2.21
N HIS A 79 -14.10 0.06 2.95
CA HIS A 79 -14.73 0.18 4.25
C HIS A 79 -13.84 -0.36 5.37
N THR A 80 -14.22 -0.04 6.60
CA THR A 80 -13.61 -0.64 7.79
C THR A 80 -13.64 -2.17 7.72
N GLY A 81 -12.49 -2.80 7.95
CA GLY A 81 -12.28 -4.24 7.86
C GLY A 81 -11.72 -4.70 6.52
N ASP A 82 -11.79 -3.88 5.46
CA ASP A 82 -11.29 -4.25 4.15
C ASP A 82 -9.76 -4.20 4.08
N VAL A 83 -9.20 -5.10 3.27
CA VAL A 83 -7.81 -5.09 2.85
C VAL A 83 -7.75 -4.87 1.34
N VAL A 84 -7.04 -3.82 0.93
CA VAL A 84 -6.74 -3.57 -0.48
C VAL A 84 -5.30 -3.97 -0.75
N LEU A 85 -5.09 -4.84 -1.73
CA LEU A 85 -3.79 -5.38 -2.10
C LEU A 85 -3.38 -4.92 -3.50
N PHE A 86 -2.14 -4.47 -3.63
CA PHE A 86 -1.48 -4.16 -4.90
C PHE A 86 -0.27 -5.09 -5.05
N PRO A 87 -0.45 -6.29 -5.62
CA PRO A 87 0.60 -7.32 -5.68
C PRO A 87 1.88 -6.87 -6.39
N THR A 88 1.73 -6.05 -7.43
CA THR A 88 2.84 -5.49 -8.23
C THR A 88 3.14 -4.03 -7.86
N GLY A 89 2.58 -3.53 -6.75
CA GLY A 89 2.81 -2.18 -6.28
C GLY A 89 2.36 -1.08 -7.25
N CYS A 90 1.20 -1.27 -7.90
CA CYS A 90 0.65 -0.27 -8.83
C CYS A 90 0.44 1.09 -8.15
N ALA A 91 0.65 2.16 -8.92
CA ALA A 91 0.29 3.51 -8.49
C ALA A 91 -1.21 3.58 -8.24
N HIS A 92 -1.59 4.22 -7.15
CA HIS A 92 -2.98 4.38 -6.76
C HIS A 92 -3.13 5.65 -5.94
N ARG A 93 -4.33 6.22 -5.99
CA ARG A 93 -4.74 7.34 -5.17
C ARG A 93 -5.67 6.82 -4.09
N MET A 94 -5.57 7.38 -2.89
CA MET A 94 -6.61 7.22 -1.87
C MET A 94 -7.09 8.59 -1.43
N ALA A 95 -8.39 8.71 -1.19
CA ALA A 95 -9.00 9.97 -0.78
C ALA A 95 -10.18 9.76 0.17
N SER A 96 -10.47 10.79 1.00
CA SER A 96 -11.70 10.83 1.82
C SER A 96 -12.96 10.94 0.98
N ASP A 97 -12.88 11.58 -0.19
CA ASP A 97 -14.02 11.79 -1.09
C ASP A 97 -13.56 11.96 -2.54
N ALA A 98 -14.51 11.83 -3.47
CA ALA A 98 -14.26 11.93 -4.90
C ALA A 98 -13.88 13.37 -5.31
N GLY A 99 -13.02 13.49 -6.32
CA GLY A 99 -12.62 14.79 -6.87
C GLY A 99 -11.62 15.59 -6.03
N LEU A 100 -11.13 15.04 -4.92
CA LEU A 100 -10.05 15.66 -4.15
C LEU A 100 -8.71 15.52 -4.87
N ALA A 101 -7.97 16.63 -4.96
CA ALA A 101 -6.60 16.63 -5.44
C ALA A 101 -5.63 16.33 -4.29
N PRO A 102 -4.50 15.64 -4.55
CA PRO A 102 -3.52 15.35 -3.51
C PRO A 102 -2.87 16.65 -3.02
N SER A 103 -2.87 16.87 -1.69
CA SER A 103 -2.35 18.13 -1.12
C SER A 103 -0.84 18.16 -0.91
N ARG A 104 -0.17 17.00 -0.98
CA ARG A 104 1.30 16.88 -0.92
C ARG A 104 1.88 16.46 -2.26
N ARG A 105 3.11 16.92 -2.52
CA ARG A 105 3.86 16.46 -3.69
C ARG A 105 4.39 15.05 -3.42
N PRO A 106 4.61 14.24 -4.47
CA PRO A 106 5.19 12.90 -4.31
C PRO A 106 6.52 12.88 -3.53
N ALA A 107 7.38 13.89 -3.69
CA ALA A 107 8.64 14.02 -2.95
C ALA A 107 8.45 14.15 -1.43
N ASP A 108 7.31 14.68 -0.97
CA ASP A 108 7.02 14.79 0.46
C ASP A 108 6.67 13.41 1.05
N LEU A 109 6.03 12.55 0.27
CA LEU A 109 5.74 11.16 0.64
C LEU A 109 7.02 10.32 0.70
N GLU A 110 7.92 10.48 -0.27
CA GLU A 110 9.24 9.85 -0.25
C GLU A 110 10.01 10.20 1.02
N LYS A 111 10.15 11.50 1.32
CA LYS A 111 10.83 11.97 2.53
C LYS A 111 10.19 11.39 3.80
N LEU A 112 8.86 11.36 3.85
CA LEU A 112 8.12 10.85 4.99
C LEU A 112 8.31 9.35 5.19
N LEU A 113 8.18 8.55 4.14
CA LEU A 113 8.29 7.09 4.24
C LEU A 113 9.75 6.62 4.39
N SER A 114 10.72 7.38 3.86
CA SER A 114 12.16 7.11 4.05
C SER A 114 12.59 7.22 5.52
N ALA A 115 11.90 8.05 6.32
CA ALA A 115 12.10 8.11 7.77
C ALA A 115 11.58 6.86 8.51
N ARG A 116 10.93 5.93 7.79
CA ARG A 116 10.31 4.71 8.29
C ARG A 116 9.45 4.92 9.55
N PRO A 117 8.48 5.86 9.51
CA PRO A 117 7.64 6.14 10.67
C PRO A 117 6.77 4.92 11.01
N GLN A 118 6.66 4.61 12.30
CA GLN A 118 5.66 3.64 12.76
C GLN A 118 4.24 4.23 12.74
N ARG A 119 4.12 5.55 12.86
CA ARG A 119 2.86 6.28 12.89
C ARG A 119 2.87 7.48 11.97
N LEU A 120 1.76 7.72 11.29
CA LEU A 120 1.56 8.85 10.39
C LEU A 120 0.22 9.53 10.68
N ALA A 121 0.20 10.86 10.67
CA ALA A 121 -1.03 11.64 10.64
C ALA A 121 -1.05 12.53 9.40
N TYR A 122 -2.18 12.60 8.70
CA TYR A 122 -2.31 13.37 7.46
C TYR A 122 -3.74 13.89 7.24
N GLY A 123 -3.85 15.04 6.58
CA GLY A 123 -5.13 15.67 6.26
C GLY A 123 -5.71 16.54 7.38
N GLY A 124 -6.93 17.01 7.16
CA GLY A 124 -7.64 17.96 7.99
C GLY A 124 -7.67 19.35 7.35
N SER A 125 -8.67 20.16 7.73
CA SER A 125 -8.83 21.54 7.25
C SER A 125 -7.79 22.53 7.79
N ASN A 126 -6.88 22.08 8.65
CA ASN A 126 -5.84 22.96 9.24
C ASN A 126 -4.61 22.97 8.33
N GLY A 127 -4.78 23.56 7.15
CA GLY A 127 -3.67 24.04 6.33
C GLY A 127 -3.28 25.45 6.76
N SER A 128 -2.50 25.55 7.83
CA SER A 128 -1.60 26.69 8.07
C SER A 128 -0.27 26.11 8.54
N ASP A 129 0.73 26.26 7.65
CA ASP A 129 2.17 25.92 7.72
C ASP A 129 2.62 24.47 7.43
#